data_AF-A0AAW4JXD3-F1
#
_entry.id   AF-A0AAW4JXD3-F1
#
_cell.length_a   1.000
_cell.length_b   1.000
_cell.length_c   1.000
_cell.angle_alpha   90.00
_cell.angle_beta   90.00
_cell.angle_gamma   90.00
#
_symmetry.space_group_name_H-M   'P 1'
#
loop_
_entity.id
_entity.type
_entity.pdbx_description
1 polymer ?
#
loop_
_entity_poly.entity_id
_entity_poly.type
_entity_poly.pdbx_seq_one_letter_code
_entity_poly.pdbx_strand_id
1 'polypeptide(L)'
;MRILEFTNMSFRKAWFLKRITVFFLSLAVLLPGIRCQDLGKITGTEILLVALFANASTGEFLNYTANQVAIPQFKRLLSATDELKTSASAYQANQNDNTLSDLQSKWLVARKLFKQSEIFYINRSYFPSNYFHRLDGYILNENSRPTPNDLTVAAATNPSISTVDSYPLTRKGFAALEYFIFDDGNGVHTLAAINVANGNAGRRAYIVSLANVIQLDAQRLLNSWSPSSGNFAEELASGQGSFGGIKDAIDSFINGLVQLEYTNQDVRVGVPAGLTVSGTTQYPTKLESVYSNTAYQDLLSSLEGLELVYFGNPGDREAKSLSYLVQFQNSALDARVKTKISTLKSLIQGRIDASATLKSDLVTNLSFVNTEIYSRFRELRIIFATEIIGILGANALPSNSDGD
;
A
#
# COMPACT_ATOMS: atom_id res chain seq x y z
N MET A 1 80.19 -16.75 2.16
CA MET A 1 80.92 -15.84 1.22
C MET A 1 80.03 -14.62 0.96
N ARG A 2 80.63 -13.51 0.55
CA ARG A 2 80.07 -12.21 0.10
C ARG A 2 78.75 -12.26 -0.72
N ILE A 3 77.94 -11.19 -0.89
CA ILE A 3 77.70 -9.90 -0.16
C ILE A 3 76.55 -9.14 -0.88
N LEU A 4 75.71 -8.33 -0.17
CA LEU A 4 74.69 -7.39 -0.73
C LEU A 4 73.56 -8.05 -1.58
N GLU A 5 72.36 -7.51 -1.91
CA GLU A 5 71.53 -6.34 -1.50
C GLU A 5 70.04 -6.63 -1.93
N PHE A 6 68.99 -5.78 -1.93
CA PHE A 6 68.81 -4.32 -1.75
C PHE A 6 67.47 -3.99 -1.02
N THR A 7 67.26 -2.71 -0.70
CA THR A 7 66.14 -2.09 0.05
C THR A 7 64.82 -1.91 -0.73
N ASN A 8 63.63 -2.13 -0.11
CA ASN A 8 62.47 -1.18 -0.02
C ASN A 8 61.09 -1.83 0.26
N MET A 9 60.65 -1.91 1.54
CA MET A 9 59.23 -2.12 1.89
C MET A 9 58.82 -1.43 3.22
N SER A 10 58.91 -0.09 3.28
CA SER A 10 58.52 0.67 4.50
C SER A 10 57.76 1.97 4.23
N PHE A 11 56.80 1.97 3.28
CA PHE A 11 56.08 3.22 2.91
C PHE A 11 54.58 3.08 2.56
N ARG A 12 53.87 2.05 3.06
CA ARG A 12 52.41 1.89 2.81
C ARG A 12 51.48 1.77 4.02
N LYS A 13 51.97 1.60 5.26
CA LYS A 13 51.08 1.54 6.45
C LYS A 13 50.73 2.92 7.07
N ALA A 14 51.49 3.98 6.78
CA ALA A 14 51.31 5.28 7.43
C ALA A 14 50.11 6.12 6.93
N TRP A 15 49.54 5.80 5.75
CA TRP A 15 48.58 6.70 5.10
C TRP A 15 47.10 6.39 5.37
N PHE A 16 46.77 5.15 5.78
CA PHE A 16 45.38 4.79 6.08
C PHE A 16 44.90 5.24 7.47
N LEU A 17 45.74 5.18 8.51
CA LEU A 17 45.31 5.60 9.85
C LEU A 17 45.01 7.11 9.93
N LYS A 18 45.80 7.97 9.27
CA LYS A 18 45.63 9.43 9.36
C LYS A 18 44.27 9.95 8.88
N ARG A 19 43.57 9.27 7.97
CA ARG A 19 42.22 9.70 7.53
C ARG A 19 41.12 9.36 8.53
N ILE A 20 41.23 8.24 9.26
CA ILE A 20 40.24 7.83 10.25
C ILE A 20 40.34 8.72 11.51
N THR A 21 41.55 9.04 11.96
CA THR A 21 41.74 9.92 13.14
C THR A 21 41.22 11.33 12.89
N VAL A 22 41.38 11.88 11.69
CA VAL A 22 40.90 13.23 11.35
C VAL A 22 39.37 13.33 11.38
N PHE A 23 38.65 12.31 10.91
CA PHE A 23 37.18 12.32 10.91
C PHE A 23 36.56 12.20 12.32
N PHE A 24 37.27 11.59 13.28
CA PHE A 24 36.87 11.57 14.69
C PHE A 24 37.34 12.82 15.47
N LEU A 25 38.47 13.43 15.11
CA LEU A 25 38.90 14.69 15.74
C LEU A 25 38.05 15.89 15.32
N SER A 26 37.54 15.95 14.08
CA SER A 26 36.66 17.04 13.64
C SER A 26 35.34 17.09 14.42
N LEU A 27 34.85 15.95 14.93
CA LEU A 27 33.66 15.88 15.77
C LEU A 27 33.94 16.22 17.25
N ALA A 28 35.17 16.02 17.72
CA ALA A 28 35.56 16.24 19.12
C ALA A 28 36.03 17.68 19.44
N VAL A 29 36.36 18.49 18.42
CA VAL A 29 36.95 19.83 18.59
C VAL A 29 35.91 20.96 18.58
N LEU A 30 34.64 20.67 18.30
CA LEU A 30 33.55 21.67 18.19
C LEU A 30 32.57 21.70 19.39
N LEU A 31 32.82 20.99 20.48
CA LEU A 31 31.95 20.98 21.67
C LEU A 31 32.66 21.39 22.98
N PRO A 32 33.02 22.68 23.15
CA PRO A 32 33.49 23.22 24.42
C PRO A 32 32.31 23.43 25.41
N GLY A 33 31.85 22.36 26.03
CA GLY A 33 31.14 22.39 27.32
C GLY A 33 29.66 22.76 27.29
N ILE A 34 28.79 21.77 27.05
CA ILE A 34 27.37 21.85 27.43
C ILE A 34 27.29 21.86 28.97
N ARG A 35 27.18 23.04 29.58
CA ARG A 35 26.64 23.18 30.94
C ARG A 35 25.12 23.16 30.89
N CYS A 36 24.50 22.47 31.83
CA CYS A 36 23.04 22.39 31.95
C CYS A 36 22.47 23.70 32.51
N GLN A 37 22.38 24.76 31.68
CA GLN A 37 21.75 26.03 32.05
C GLN A 37 21.25 26.88 30.86
N ASP A 38 21.86 26.81 29.66
CA ASP A 38 21.49 27.66 28.51
C ASP A 38 20.50 27.02 27.52
N LEU A 39 19.33 26.62 28.00
CA LEU A 39 18.22 26.08 27.18
C LEU A 39 17.46 27.17 26.38
N GLY A 40 18.19 28.12 25.76
CA GLY A 40 17.60 29.32 25.15
C GLY A 40 18.22 29.85 23.86
N LYS A 41 19.32 29.26 23.35
CA LYS A 41 20.01 29.74 22.13
C LYS A 41 20.57 28.61 21.28
N ILE A 42 19.69 27.86 20.60
CA ILE A 42 20.12 27.03 19.46
C ILE A 42 20.57 27.99 18.35
N THR A 43 21.80 27.83 17.87
CA THR A 43 22.36 28.70 16.83
C THR A 43 21.89 28.26 15.43
N GLY A 44 21.85 29.20 14.48
CA GLY A 44 21.37 28.91 13.12
C GLY A 44 22.13 27.77 12.42
N THR A 45 23.41 27.57 12.75
CA THR A 45 24.24 26.48 12.22
C THR A 45 23.80 25.11 12.73
N GLU A 46 23.37 25.01 13.99
CA GLU A 46 22.88 23.77 14.60
C GLU A 46 21.51 23.39 14.03
N ILE A 47 20.62 24.38 13.84
CA ILE A 47 19.34 24.22 13.13
C ILE A 47 19.59 23.72 11.70
N LEU A 48 20.56 24.31 10.99
CA LEU A 48 20.91 23.92 9.62
C LEU A 48 21.44 22.48 9.56
N LEU A 49 22.30 22.07 10.51
CA LEU A 49 22.80 20.70 10.62
C LEU A 49 21.68 19.69 10.89
N VAL A 50 20.80 19.95 11.86
CA VAL A 50 19.66 19.09 12.17
C VAL A 50 18.72 18.96 10.97
N ALA A 51 18.41 20.05 10.29
CA ALA A 51 17.59 20.03 9.06
C ALA A 51 18.27 19.23 7.93
N LEU A 52 19.59 19.35 7.76
CA LEU A 52 20.33 18.59 6.75
C LEU A 52 20.29 17.08 7.03
N PHE A 53 20.49 16.65 8.28
CA PHE A 53 20.41 15.24 8.67
C PHE A 53 18.99 14.67 8.58
N ALA A 54 17.96 15.45 8.95
CA ALA A 54 16.56 15.05 8.80
C ALA A 54 16.17 14.88 7.33
N ASN A 55 16.60 15.78 6.44
CA ASN A 55 16.36 15.67 5.00
C ASN A 55 17.10 14.46 4.39
N ALA A 56 18.33 14.20 4.82
CA ALA A 56 19.11 13.04 4.36
C ALA A 56 18.46 11.69 4.76
N SER A 57 18.09 11.53 6.04
CA SER A 57 17.43 10.32 6.53
C SER A 57 16.03 10.11 5.93
N THR A 58 15.32 11.19 5.60
CA THR A 58 14.07 11.15 4.83
C THR A 58 14.28 10.61 3.41
N GLY A 59 15.32 11.06 2.71
CA GLY A 59 15.68 10.52 1.39
C GLY A 59 16.11 9.05 1.44
N GLU A 60 16.84 8.64 2.48
CA GLU A 60 17.15 7.22 2.73
C GLU A 60 15.87 6.38 2.90
N PHE A 61 14.87 6.86 3.64
CA PHE A 61 13.58 6.20 3.82
C PHE A 61 12.78 6.10 2.51
N LEU A 62 12.71 7.17 1.73
CA LEU A 62 11.98 7.16 0.45
C LEU A 62 12.64 6.20 -0.55
N ASN A 63 13.96 6.21 -0.65
CA ASN A 63 14.73 5.27 -1.47
C ASN A 63 14.50 3.81 -1.04
N TYR A 64 14.59 3.53 0.26
CA TYR A 64 14.33 2.20 0.80
C TYR A 64 12.90 1.73 0.50
N THR A 65 11.91 2.58 0.76
CA THR A 65 10.50 2.31 0.52
C THR A 65 10.22 2.03 -0.95
N ALA A 66 10.79 2.80 -1.87
CA ALA A 66 10.63 2.61 -3.31
C ALA A 66 11.31 1.32 -3.81
N ASN A 67 12.61 1.15 -3.52
CA ASN A 67 13.43 0.14 -4.16
C ASN A 67 13.47 -1.21 -3.41
N GLN A 68 13.36 -1.20 -2.08
CA GLN A 68 13.42 -2.40 -1.24
C GLN A 68 12.05 -2.90 -0.76
N VAL A 69 10.98 -2.10 -0.89
CA VAL A 69 9.63 -2.49 -0.44
C VAL A 69 8.62 -2.49 -1.60
N ALA A 70 8.41 -1.36 -2.28
CA ALA A 70 7.40 -1.22 -3.33
C ALA A 70 7.68 -2.12 -4.56
N ILE A 71 8.88 -2.03 -5.15
CA ILE A 71 9.25 -2.86 -6.32
C ILE A 71 9.17 -4.37 -6.01
N PRO A 72 9.69 -4.88 -4.88
CA PRO A 72 9.48 -6.28 -4.46
C PRO A 72 8.00 -6.64 -4.27
N GLN A 73 7.18 -5.76 -3.68
CA GLN A 73 5.74 -6.02 -3.52
C GLN A 73 5.02 -6.11 -4.87
N PHE A 74 5.30 -5.21 -5.82
CA PHE A 74 4.72 -5.28 -7.17
C PHE A 74 5.14 -6.54 -7.94
N LYS A 75 6.35 -7.06 -7.71
CA LYS A 75 6.78 -8.38 -8.25
C LYS A 75 5.97 -9.53 -7.66
N ARG A 76 5.67 -9.51 -6.35
CA ARG A 76 4.79 -10.50 -5.69
C ARG A 76 3.37 -10.44 -6.27
N LEU A 77 2.80 -9.23 -6.38
CA LEU A 77 1.49 -9.00 -6.99
C LEU A 77 1.44 -9.55 -8.43
N LEU A 78 2.42 -9.20 -9.27
CA LEU A 78 2.51 -9.69 -10.64
C LEU A 78 2.48 -11.22 -10.70
N SER A 79 3.28 -11.91 -9.88
CA SER A 79 3.30 -13.37 -9.80
C SER A 79 1.93 -13.96 -9.47
N ALA A 80 1.25 -13.42 -8.45
CA ALA A 80 -0.09 -13.87 -8.07
C ALA A 80 -1.16 -13.57 -9.14
N THR A 81 -1.04 -12.45 -9.87
CA THR A 81 -1.93 -12.17 -11.01
C THR A 81 -1.69 -13.10 -12.21
N ASP A 82 -0.49 -13.66 -12.36
CA ASP A 82 -0.22 -14.67 -13.39
C ASP A 82 -0.80 -16.05 -13.03
N GLU A 83 -0.77 -16.42 -11.75
CA GLU A 83 -1.52 -17.57 -11.21
C GLU A 83 -3.04 -17.37 -11.37
N LEU A 84 -3.55 -16.17 -11.13
CA LEU A 84 -4.96 -15.81 -11.38
C LEU A 84 -5.35 -15.93 -12.86
N LYS A 85 -4.51 -15.40 -13.77
CA LYS A 85 -4.67 -15.56 -15.23
C LYS A 85 -4.70 -17.04 -15.66
N THR A 86 -3.86 -17.86 -15.02
CA THR A 86 -3.75 -19.30 -15.29
C THR A 86 -4.98 -20.08 -14.79
N SER A 87 -5.41 -19.85 -13.54
CA SER A 87 -6.61 -20.48 -12.97
C SER A 87 -7.89 -20.08 -13.71
N ALA A 88 -8.03 -18.82 -14.15
CA ALA A 88 -9.15 -18.39 -15.00
C ALA A 88 -9.20 -19.15 -16.33
N SER A 89 -8.03 -19.40 -16.94
CA SER A 89 -7.92 -20.18 -18.18
C SER A 89 -8.28 -21.66 -17.96
N ALA A 90 -7.86 -22.25 -16.83
CA ALA A 90 -8.25 -23.60 -16.44
C ALA A 90 -9.76 -23.73 -16.18
N TYR A 91 -10.38 -22.73 -15.53
CA TYR A 91 -11.82 -22.65 -15.32
C TYR A 91 -12.61 -22.52 -16.63
N GLN A 92 -12.10 -21.77 -17.61
CA GLN A 92 -12.73 -21.71 -18.95
C GLN A 92 -12.65 -23.05 -19.70
N ALA A 93 -11.52 -23.77 -19.58
CA ALA A 93 -11.29 -25.03 -20.28
C ALA A 93 -12.02 -26.23 -19.65
N ASN A 94 -12.16 -26.26 -18.32
CA ASN A 94 -12.85 -27.30 -17.58
C ASN A 94 -13.65 -26.67 -16.43
N GLN A 95 -14.86 -26.21 -16.74
CA GLN A 95 -15.70 -25.47 -15.81
C GLN A 95 -16.39 -26.40 -14.80
N ASN A 96 -15.98 -26.35 -13.53
CA ASN A 96 -16.57 -27.13 -12.43
C ASN A 96 -16.29 -26.47 -11.07
N ASP A 97 -16.74 -27.07 -9.97
CA ASP A 97 -16.59 -26.52 -8.62
C ASP A 97 -15.12 -26.45 -8.15
N ASN A 98 -14.28 -27.41 -8.54
CA ASN A 98 -12.85 -27.42 -8.16
C ASN A 98 -12.09 -26.29 -8.87
N THR A 99 -12.33 -26.09 -10.18
CA THR A 99 -11.67 -25.03 -10.94
C THR A 99 -12.22 -23.64 -10.63
N LEU A 100 -13.49 -23.53 -10.21
CA LEU A 100 -14.03 -22.28 -9.64
C LEU A 100 -13.39 -21.97 -8.28
N SER A 101 -13.22 -22.97 -7.41
CA SER A 101 -12.59 -22.80 -6.09
C SER A 101 -11.11 -22.41 -6.18
N ASP A 102 -10.35 -22.97 -7.13
CA ASP A 102 -8.97 -22.50 -7.41
C ASP A 102 -8.97 -21.06 -7.91
N LEU A 103 -9.83 -20.69 -8.87
CA LEU A 103 -9.96 -19.33 -9.38
C LEU A 103 -10.31 -18.32 -8.27
N GLN A 104 -11.26 -18.65 -7.38
CA GLN A 104 -11.57 -17.85 -6.19
C GLN A 104 -10.35 -17.71 -5.27
N SER A 105 -9.63 -18.81 -5.02
CA SER A 105 -8.41 -18.83 -4.19
C SER A 105 -7.30 -17.94 -4.76
N LYS A 106 -7.01 -18.04 -6.07
CA LYS A 106 -6.03 -17.17 -6.74
C LYS A 106 -6.46 -15.71 -6.76
N TRP A 107 -7.76 -15.42 -6.90
CA TRP A 107 -8.29 -14.06 -6.78
C TRP A 107 -7.99 -13.50 -5.38
N LEU A 108 -8.22 -14.26 -4.31
CA LEU A 108 -7.96 -13.84 -2.92
C LEU A 108 -6.47 -13.55 -2.67
N VAL A 109 -5.56 -14.39 -3.19
CA VAL A 109 -4.11 -14.19 -3.04
C VAL A 109 -3.65 -12.93 -3.77
N ALA A 110 -4.09 -12.74 -5.02
CA ALA A 110 -3.77 -11.53 -5.80
C ALA A 110 -4.40 -10.27 -5.18
N ARG A 111 -5.64 -10.36 -4.67
CA ARG A 111 -6.37 -9.28 -3.98
C ARG A 111 -5.63 -8.81 -2.73
N LYS A 112 -5.19 -9.74 -1.87
CA LYS A 112 -4.38 -9.45 -0.67
C LYS A 112 -3.10 -8.69 -1.02
N LEU A 113 -2.35 -9.17 -2.02
CA LEU A 113 -1.11 -8.52 -2.46
C LEU A 113 -1.36 -7.13 -3.05
N PHE A 114 -2.49 -6.92 -3.72
CA PHE A 114 -2.91 -5.60 -4.23
C PHE A 114 -3.29 -4.64 -3.10
N LYS A 115 -4.07 -5.06 -2.09
CA LYS A 115 -4.39 -4.21 -0.94
C LYS A 115 -3.15 -3.86 -0.10
N GLN A 116 -2.19 -4.78 0.02
CA GLN A 116 -0.86 -4.48 0.57
C GLN A 116 -0.07 -3.46 -0.28
N SER A 117 -0.35 -3.34 -1.58
CA SER A 117 0.29 -2.37 -2.49
C SER A 117 -0.33 -0.97 -2.45
N GLU A 118 -1.54 -0.78 -1.93
CA GLU A 118 -2.22 0.53 -1.92
C GLU A 118 -1.48 1.60 -1.10
N ILE A 119 -0.62 1.20 -0.16
CA ILE A 119 0.31 2.09 0.57
C ILE A 119 1.28 2.85 -0.34
N PHE A 120 1.46 2.39 -1.59
CA PHE A 120 2.27 3.03 -2.62
C PHE A 120 1.43 3.83 -3.65
N TYR A 121 0.13 4.03 -3.41
CA TYR A 121 -0.69 4.91 -4.23
C TYR A 121 -0.39 6.38 -3.88
N ILE A 122 0.48 7.00 -4.67
CA ILE A 122 0.89 8.40 -4.52
C ILE A 122 0.36 9.19 -5.73
N ASN A 123 -0.65 10.04 -5.50
CA ASN A 123 -1.33 10.81 -6.55
C ASN A 123 -0.49 11.99 -7.07
N ARG A 124 0.68 11.69 -7.64
CA ARG A 124 1.66 12.66 -8.15
C ARG A 124 2.15 12.37 -9.57
N SER A 125 2.07 11.12 -10.01
CA SER A 125 2.31 10.72 -11.40
C SER A 125 1.11 9.98 -11.96
N TYR A 126 0.68 10.35 -13.17
CA TYR A 126 -0.51 9.81 -13.81
C TYR A 126 -0.42 8.30 -14.06
N PHE A 127 0.72 7.80 -14.55
CA PHE A 127 0.87 6.40 -14.94
C PHE A 127 0.69 5.40 -13.79
N PRO A 128 1.47 5.44 -12.68
CA PRO A 128 1.26 4.52 -11.56
C PRO A 128 -0.15 4.66 -10.96
N SER A 129 -0.65 5.90 -10.81
CA SER A 129 -1.99 6.19 -10.28
C SER A 129 -3.09 5.50 -11.08
N ASN A 130 -3.08 5.68 -12.41
CA ASN A 130 -4.04 5.05 -13.32
C ASN A 130 -4.00 3.51 -13.27
N TYR A 131 -2.83 2.88 -13.03
CA TYR A 131 -2.77 1.43 -12.90
C TYR A 131 -3.34 0.92 -11.56
N PHE A 132 -3.24 1.69 -10.46
CA PHE A 132 -4.02 1.41 -9.25
C PHE A 132 -5.53 1.50 -9.53
N HIS A 133 -6.01 2.57 -10.16
CA HIS A 133 -7.43 2.76 -10.48
C HIS A 133 -8.00 1.71 -11.44
N ARG A 134 -7.18 1.19 -12.36
CA ARG A 134 -7.56 0.11 -13.29
C ARG A 134 -7.59 -1.28 -12.66
N LEU A 135 -6.74 -1.52 -11.66
CA LEU A 135 -6.78 -2.74 -10.84
C LEU A 135 -7.98 -2.69 -9.88
N ASP A 136 -8.30 -1.54 -9.31
CA ASP A 136 -9.51 -1.32 -8.51
C ASP A 136 -10.00 0.14 -8.57
N GLY A 137 -11.18 0.35 -9.16
CA GLY A 137 -11.81 1.66 -9.22
C GLY A 137 -12.28 2.18 -7.86
N TYR A 138 -12.51 1.30 -6.87
CA TYR A 138 -13.03 1.70 -5.55
C TYR A 138 -12.09 2.66 -4.80
N ILE A 139 -10.79 2.68 -5.14
CA ILE A 139 -9.80 3.65 -4.62
C ILE A 139 -10.24 5.11 -4.84
N LEU A 140 -11.02 5.40 -5.89
CA LEU A 140 -11.52 6.74 -6.17
C LEU A 140 -12.72 7.13 -5.29
N ASN A 141 -13.64 6.18 -5.04
CA ASN A 141 -14.79 6.22 -4.13
C ASN A 141 -15.67 4.98 -4.35
N GLU A 142 -16.64 4.76 -3.48
CA GLU A 142 -17.53 3.60 -3.52
C GLU A 142 -18.51 3.58 -4.70
N ASN A 143 -18.74 4.72 -5.37
CA ASN A 143 -19.58 4.83 -6.57
C ASN A 143 -18.83 4.41 -7.85
N SER A 144 -17.51 4.22 -7.76
CA SER A 144 -16.68 3.72 -8.87
C SER A 144 -16.71 2.19 -9.00
N ARG A 145 -17.46 1.48 -8.14
CA ARG A 145 -17.60 0.01 -8.20
C ARG A 145 -18.46 -0.43 -9.41
N PRO A 146 -18.04 -1.47 -10.16
CA PRO A 146 -18.85 -2.13 -11.18
C PRO A 146 -20.25 -2.56 -10.71
N THR A 147 -21.28 -2.34 -11.54
CA THR A 147 -22.66 -2.77 -11.25
C THR A 147 -23.02 -4.07 -11.99
N PRO A 148 -23.87 -4.96 -11.41
CA PRO A 148 -24.29 -6.21 -12.05
C PRO A 148 -24.87 -6.02 -13.46
N ASN A 149 -25.67 -4.97 -13.67
CA ASN A 149 -26.27 -4.68 -14.97
C ASN A 149 -25.22 -4.31 -16.03
N ASP A 150 -24.29 -3.40 -15.69
CA ASP A 150 -23.25 -2.94 -16.61
C ASP A 150 -22.28 -4.07 -16.99
N LEU A 151 -21.92 -4.91 -16.01
CA LEU A 151 -21.13 -6.12 -16.22
C LEU A 151 -21.88 -7.18 -17.07
N THR A 152 -23.19 -7.35 -16.86
CA THR A 152 -23.98 -8.33 -17.61
C THR A 152 -24.15 -7.92 -19.08
N VAL A 153 -24.37 -6.62 -19.34
CA VAL A 153 -24.36 -6.06 -20.71
C VAL A 153 -23.01 -6.25 -21.38
N ALA A 154 -21.91 -6.02 -20.66
CA ALA A 154 -20.56 -6.24 -21.19
C ALA A 154 -20.22 -7.73 -21.40
N ALA A 155 -20.73 -8.65 -20.57
CA ALA A 155 -20.55 -10.09 -20.75
C ALA A 155 -21.22 -10.61 -22.03
N ALA A 156 -22.37 -10.05 -22.40
CA ALA A 156 -23.13 -10.45 -23.59
C ALA A 156 -22.37 -10.24 -24.91
N THR A 157 -21.36 -9.36 -24.95
CA THR A 157 -20.53 -9.13 -26.14
C THR A 157 -19.37 -10.11 -26.30
N ASN A 158 -19.22 -11.11 -25.42
CA ASN A 158 -18.09 -12.06 -25.38
C ASN A 158 -16.71 -11.36 -25.45
N PRO A 159 -16.42 -10.40 -24.53
CA PRO A 159 -15.36 -9.42 -24.73
C PRO A 159 -13.95 -10.01 -24.70
N SER A 160 -13.13 -9.65 -25.68
CA SER A 160 -11.71 -10.01 -25.76
C SER A 160 -10.87 -9.27 -24.71
N ILE A 161 -9.63 -9.73 -24.50
CA ILE A 161 -8.64 -9.07 -23.62
C ILE A 161 -8.49 -7.58 -24.02
N SER A 162 -8.35 -7.27 -25.30
CA SER A 162 -8.25 -5.89 -25.81
C SER A 162 -9.54 -5.06 -25.63
N THR A 163 -10.71 -5.72 -25.64
CA THR A 163 -12.00 -5.07 -25.35
C THR A 163 -12.08 -4.68 -23.87
N VAL A 164 -11.70 -5.58 -22.95
CA VAL A 164 -11.67 -5.29 -21.51
C VAL A 164 -10.55 -4.30 -21.16
N ASP A 165 -9.43 -4.33 -21.88
CA ASP A 165 -8.33 -3.38 -21.68
C ASP A 165 -8.74 -1.93 -22.00
N SER A 166 -9.65 -1.74 -22.96
CA SER A 166 -10.19 -0.43 -23.39
C SER A 166 -11.48 0.01 -22.68
N TYR A 167 -12.15 -0.86 -21.93
CA TYR A 167 -13.33 -0.53 -21.12
C TYR A 167 -13.09 0.58 -20.07
N PRO A 168 -14.16 1.24 -19.55
CA PRO A 168 -14.07 2.10 -18.35
C PRO A 168 -13.76 1.30 -17.07
N LEU A 169 -13.43 2.02 -15.99
CA LEU A 169 -13.10 1.40 -14.68
C LEU A 169 -14.26 0.57 -14.11
N THR A 170 -15.50 1.01 -14.31
CA THR A 170 -16.74 0.32 -13.90
C THR A 170 -16.97 -1.03 -14.58
N ARG A 171 -16.08 -1.45 -15.50
CA ARG A 171 -16.14 -2.70 -16.25
C ARG A 171 -14.84 -3.52 -16.18
N LYS A 172 -13.93 -3.24 -15.24
CA LYS A 172 -12.69 -4.01 -15.07
C LYS A 172 -12.19 -4.08 -13.62
N GLY A 173 -10.97 -4.57 -13.44
CA GLY A 173 -10.31 -4.71 -12.15
C GLY A 173 -10.84 -5.88 -11.32
N PHE A 174 -10.31 -6.01 -10.11
CA PHE A 174 -10.66 -7.07 -9.17
C PHE A 174 -12.17 -7.13 -8.89
N ALA A 175 -12.82 -5.98 -8.73
CA ALA A 175 -14.25 -5.85 -8.42
C ALA A 175 -15.17 -6.38 -9.54
N ALA A 176 -14.79 -6.22 -10.82
CA ALA A 176 -15.54 -6.79 -11.93
C ALA A 176 -15.40 -8.31 -12.00
N LEU A 177 -14.20 -8.84 -11.71
CA LEU A 177 -13.95 -10.28 -11.66
C LEU A 177 -14.63 -10.95 -10.45
N GLU A 178 -14.67 -10.26 -9.31
CA GLU A 178 -15.35 -10.70 -8.07
C GLU A 178 -16.81 -11.10 -8.35
N TYR A 179 -17.56 -10.25 -9.05
CA TYR A 179 -18.95 -10.51 -9.43
C TYR A 179 -19.11 -11.85 -10.16
N PHE A 180 -18.30 -12.10 -11.19
CA PHE A 180 -18.46 -13.29 -12.02
C PHE A 180 -18.05 -14.61 -11.34
N ILE A 181 -17.26 -14.55 -10.26
CA ILE A 181 -16.73 -15.74 -9.58
C ILE A 181 -17.28 -15.93 -8.15
N PHE A 182 -17.97 -14.95 -7.57
CA PHE A 182 -18.63 -15.04 -6.25
C PHE A 182 -20.15 -14.77 -6.30
N ASP A 183 -20.73 -14.45 -7.45
CA ASP A 183 -22.18 -14.24 -7.62
C ASP A 183 -22.72 -14.85 -8.92
N ASP A 184 -23.90 -15.47 -8.86
CA ASP A 184 -24.58 -15.99 -10.06
C ASP A 184 -25.20 -14.87 -10.91
N GLY A 185 -25.37 -13.67 -10.34
CA GLY A 185 -26.06 -12.53 -10.93
C GLY A 185 -27.41 -12.22 -10.26
N ASN A 186 -27.85 -13.07 -9.34
CA ASN A 186 -29.10 -12.96 -8.60
C ASN A 186 -28.88 -12.92 -7.07
N GLY A 187 -27.63 -12.85 -6.60
CA GLY A 187 -27.28 -12.87 -5.18
C GLY A 187 -27.06 -14.27 -4.60
N VAL A 188 -26.86 -15.31 -5.43
CA VAL A 188 -26.59 -16.68 -4.98
C VAL A 188 -25.10 -17.00 -5.04
N HIS A 189 -24.45 -17.01 -3.88
CA HIS A 189 -23.00 -17.15 -3.72
C HIS A 189 -22.46 -18.61 -3.71
N THR A 190 -23.23 -19.59 -4.22
CA THR A 190 -22.81 -21.01 -4.17
C THR A 190 -22.05 -21.43 -5.44
N LEU A 191 -21.03 -22.28 -5.31
CA LEU A 191 -20.23 -22.76 -6.45
C LEU A 191 -21.11 -23.32 -7.58
N ALA A 192 -22.12 -24.13 -7.24
CA ALA A 192 -23.08 -24.70 -8.18
C ALA A 192 -23.91 -23.63 -8.92
N ALA A 193 -24.44 -22.62 -8.23
CA ALA A 193 -25.22 -21.55 -8.86
C ALA A 193 -24.36 -20.64 -9.76
N ILE A 194 -23.17 -20.27 -9.27
CA ILE A 194 -22.17 -19.51 -10.03
C ILE A 194 -21.75 -20.31 -11.28
N ASN A 195 -21.59 -21.64 -11.17
CA ASN A 195 -21.32 -22.51 -12.31
C ASN A 195 -22.50 -22.62 -13.30
N VAL A 196 -23.76 -22.66 -12.84
CA VAL A 196 -24.92 -22.59 -13.74
C VAL A 196 -24.94 -21.27 -14.51
N ALA A 197 -24.74 -20.13 -13.84
CA ALA A 197 -24.67 -18.81 -14.49
C ALA A 197 -23.48 -18.70 -15.46
N ASN A 198 -22.29 -19.16 -15.05
CA ASN A 198 -21.09 -19.21 -15.89
C ASN A 198 -21.17 -20.29 -17.00
N GLY A 199 -22.24 -21.09 -17.08
CA GLY A 199 -22.59 -21.84 -18.29
C GLY A 199 -22.70 -20.95 -19.54
N ASN A 200 -23.00 -19.66 -19.36
CA ASN A 200 -22.92 -18.64 -20.39
C ASN A 200 -21.46 -18.42 -20.88
N ALA A 201 -21.22 -18.62 -22.18
CA ALA A 201 -19.89 -18.47 -22.78
C ALA A 201 -19.31 -17.06 -22.67
N GLY A 202 -20.16 -16.02 -22.72
CA GLY A 202 -19.76 -14.61 -22.58
C GLY A 202 -19.26 -14.28 -21.17
N ARG A 203 -19.90 -14.83 -20.13
CA ARG A 203 -19.39 -14.76 -18.75
C ARG A 203 -18.00 -15.39 -18.63
N ARG A 204 -17.78 -16.60 -19.18
CA ARG A 204 -16.43 -17.22 -19.17
C ARG A 204 -15.38 -16.45 -19.97
N ALA A 205 -15.73 -15.93 -21.15
CA ALA A 205 -14.84 -15.08 -21.94
C ALA A 205 -14.44 -13.83 -21.16
N TYR A 206 -15.39 -13.17 -20.49
CA TYR A 206 -15.14 -11.98 -19.69
C TYR A 206 -14.29 -12.28 -18.44
N ILE A 207 -14.53 -13.39 -17.73
CA ILE A 207 -13.69 -13.87 -16.62
C ILE A 207 -12.21 -13.97 -17.03
N VAL A 208 -11.93 -14.64 -18.16
CA VAL A 208 -10.56 -14.80 -18.67
C VAL A 208 -9.97 -13.46 -19.12
N SER A 209 -10.73 -12.64 -19.85
CA SER A 209 -10.28 -11.31 -20.28
C SER A 209 -10.00 -10.37 -19.09
N LEU A 210 -10.78 -10.45 -18.01
CA LEU A 210 -10.55 -9.71 -16.76
C LEU A 210 -9.27 -10.16 -16.06
N ALA A 211 -9.07 -11.48 -15.88
CA ALA A 211 -7.87 -12.00 -15.24
C ALA A 211 -6.59 -11.66 -16.03
N ASN A 212 -6.66 -11.66 -17.37
CA ASN A 212 -5.58 -11.17 -18.23
C ASN A 212 -5.34 -9.67 -18.07
N VAL A 213 -6.37 -8.83 -18.06
CA VAL A 213 -6.21 -7.37 -17.90
C VAL A 213 -5.69 -6.99 -16.51
N ILE A 214 -6.10 -7.70 -15.45
CA ILE A 214 -5.54 -7.54 -14.10
C ILE A 214 -4.03 -7.87 -14.10
N GLN A 215 -3.60 -8.95 -14.76
CA GLN A 215 -2.18 -9.29 -14.87
C GLN A 215 -1.39 -8.27 -15.71
N LEU A 216 -1.97 -7.77 -16.81
CA LEU A 216 -1.37 -6.72 -17.62
C LEU A 216 -1.23 -5.39 -16.85
N ASP A 217 -2.23 -5.00 -16.06
CA ASP A 217 -2.18 -3.77 -15.26
C ASP A 217 -1.24 -3.89 -14.05
N ALA A 218 -1.11 -5.08 -13.45
CA ALA A 218 -0.06 -5.35 -12.46
C ALA A 218 1.35 -5.26 -13.07
N GLN A 219 1.55 -5.80 -14.29
CA GLN A 219 2.81 -5.66 -15.04
C GLN A 219 3.10 -4.19 -15.38
N ARG A 220 2.09 -3.42 -15.79
CA ARG A 220 2.20 -1.99 -16.09
C ARG A 220 2.52 -1.16 -14.85
N LEU A 221 1.93 -1.47 -13.70
CA LEU A 221 2.25 -0.86 -12.41
C LEU A 221 3.72 -1.12 -12.04
N LEU A 222 4.18 -2.38 -12.08
CA LEU A 222 5.59 -2.72 -11.84
C LEU A 222 6.52 -1.96 -12.81
N ASN A 223 6.17 -1.88 -14.10
CA ASN A 223 6.98 -1.18 -15.09
C ASN A 223 7.03 0.33 -14.85
N SER A 224 5.95 0.96 -14.40
CA SER A 224 5.91 2.40 -14.09
C SER A 224 6.84 2.78 -12.94
N TRP A 225 7.08 1.87 -11.99
CA TRP A 225 8.05 2.06 -10.90
C TRP A 225 9.47 1.63 -11.26
N SER A 226 9.64 0.61 -12.12
CA SER A 226 10.94 -0.04 -12.36
C SER A 226 11.94 0.85 -13.13
N PRO A 227 13.24 0.85 -12.75
CA PRO A 227 14.28 1.64 -13.42
C PRO A 227 14.50 1.37 -14.92
N SER A 228 14.02 0.22 -15.42
CA SER A 228 14.09 -0.13 -16.84
C SER A 228 12.96 0.44 -17.70
N SER A 229 12.01 1.19 -17.11
CA SER A 229 10.87 1.76 -17.84
C SER A 229 10.43 3.11 -17.26
N GLY A 230 9.43 3.15 -16.37
CA GLY A 230 8.89 4.42 -15.85
C GLY A 230 9.73 5.07 -14.74
N ASN A 231 10.53 4.27 -14.01
CA ASN A 231 11.46 4.71 -12.97
C ASN A 231 10.89 5.65 -11.89
N PHE A 232 9.59 5.62 -11.61
CA PHE A 232 8.97 6.43 -10.54
C PHE A 232 9.56 6.12 -9.14
N ALA A 233 10.22 4.97 -8.96
CA ALA A 233 10.99 4.67 -7.77
C ALA A 233 12.16 5.64 -7.54
N GLU A 234 12.88 6.04 -8.59
CA GLU A 234 13.96 7.03 -8.51
C GLU A 234 13.41 8.46 -8.33
N GLU A 235 12.28 8.79 -8.96
CA GLU A 235 11.59 10.07 -8.72
C GLU A 235 11.25 10.24 -7.23
N LEU A 236 10.69 9.20 -6.60
CA LEU A 236 10.38 9.19 -5.17
C LEU A 236 11.65 9.20 -4.30
N ALA A 237 12.69 8.42 -4.67
CA ALA A 237 13.93 8.31 -3.91
C ALA A 237 14.78 9.60 -3.91
N SER A 238 14.86 10.28 -5.05
CA SER A 238 15.62 11.52 -5.24
C SER A 238 14.79 12.79 -5.01
N GLY A 239 13.46 12.65 -4.93
CA GLY A 239 12.51 13.75 -4.88
C GLY A 239 12.59 14.64 -6.12
N GLN A 240 12.77 14.05 -7.30
CA GLN A 240 12.81 14.74 -8.60
C GLN A 240 11.66 14.28 -9.51
N GLY A 241 11.53 14.87 -10.70
CA GLY A 241 10.49 14.49 -11.67
C GLY A 241 9.10 14.96 -11.21
N SER A 242 8.27 14.05 -10.73
CA SER A 242 6.94 14.34 -10.17
C SER A 242 6.97 15.15 -8.86
N PHE A 243 8.16 15.41 -8.30
CA PHE A 243 8.38 16.09 -7.03
C PHE A 243 9.39 17.25 -7.16
N GLY A 244 9.18 18.32 -6.41
CA GLY A 244 10.05 19.50 -6.32
C GLY A 244 11.16 19.42 -5.26
N GLY A 245 11.50 18.21 -4.80
CA GLY A 245 12.52 17.93 -3.78
C GLY A 245 12.11 16.80 -2.83
N ILE A 246 13.07 16.27 -2.07
CA ILE A 246 12.86 15.24 -1.03
C ILE A 246 11.72 15.61 -0.07
N LYS A 247 11.62 16.91 0.28
CA LYS A 247 10.55 17.47 1.11
C LYS A 247 9.14 17.25 0.52
N ASP A 248 9.00 17.50 -0.79
CA ASP A 248 7.73 17.36 -1.51
C ASP A 248 7.39 15.87 -1.76
N ALA A 249 8.42 15.03 -1.89
CA ALA A 249 8.28 13.58 -1.95
C ALA A 249 7.80 12.96 -0.63
N ILE A 250 8.35 13.37 0.53
CA ILE A 250 7.85 12.89 1.84
C ILE A 250 6.47 13.46 2.17
N ASP A 251 6.20 14.73 1.84
CA ASP A 251 4.87 15.33 1.98
C ASP A 251 3.86 14.50 1.19
N SER A 252 4.13 14.24 -0.10
CA SER A 252 3.26 13.42 -0.95
C SER A 252 3.10 11.98 -0.45
N PHE A 253 4.16 11.36 0.06
CA PHE A 253 4.11 9.99 0.58
C PHE A 253 3.22 9.90 1.84
N ILE A 254 3.45 10.77 2.83
CA ILE A 254 2.71 10.72 4.10
C ILE A 254 1.25 11.17 3.90
N ASN A 255 0.97 12.12 3.00
CA ASN A 255 -0.42 12.44 2.65
C ASN A 255 -1.11 11.30 1.88
N GLY A 256 -0.39 10.54 1.05
CA GLY A 256 -0.91 9.31 0.43
C GLY A 256 -1.28 8.23 1.46
N LEU A 257 -0.44 8.05 2.50
CA LEU A 257 -0.73 7.18 3.64
C LEU A 257 -1.97 7.66 4.43
N VAL A 258 -2.06 8.96 4.73
CA VAL A 258 -3.24 9.55 5.39
C VAL A 258 -4.51 9.36 4.55
N GLN A 259 -4.41 9.45 3.22
CA GLN A 259 -5.53 9.20 2.30
C GLN A 259 -5.92 7.71 2.24
N LEU A 260 -4.98 6.78 2.37
CA LEU A 260 -5.30 5.35 2.50
C LEU A 260 -6.07 5.08 3.80
N GLU A 261 -5.65 5.68 4.92
CA GLU A 261 -6.39 5.52 6.18
C GLU A 261 -7.72 6.30 6.20
N TYR A 262 -7.86 7.38 5.42
CA TYR A 262 -9.17 7.95 5.10
C TYR A 262 -10.06 6.94 4.37
N THR A 263 -9.55 6.27 3.33
CA THR A 263 -10.29 5.27 2.56
C THR A 263 -10.66 4.06 3.42
N ASN A 264 -9.76 3.57 4.28
CA ASN A 264 -10.05 2.51 5.25
C ASN A 264 -11.12 2.92 6.27
N GLN A 265 -11.00 4.11 6.87
CA GLN A 265 -11.94 4.64 7.83
C GLN A 265 -13.31 4.92 7.19
N ASP A 266 -13.40 5.92 6.32
CA ASP A 266 -14.66 6.54 5.92
C ASP A 266 -15.28 5.86 4.69
N VAL A 267 -14.48 5.41 3.71
CA VAL A 267 -15.03 4.83 2.45
C VAL A 267 -15.29 3.32 2.57
N ARG A 268 -14.42 2.56 3.24
CA ARG A 268 -14.54 1.09 3.37
C ARG A 268 -15.39 0.64 4.54
N VAL A 269 -15.37 1.38 5.66
CA VAL A 269 -16.12 1.05 6.88
C VAL A 269 -17.24 2.06 7.13
N GLY A 270 -16.92 3.36 7.12
CA GLY A 270 -17.84 4.42 7.53
C GLY A 270 -19.11 4.53 6.67
N VAL A 271 -18.98 4.65 5.35
CA VAL A 271 -20.11 4.74 4.41
C VAL A 271 -20.99 3.48 4.48
N PRO A 272 -20.46 2.24 4.39
CA PRO A 272 -21.29 1.05 4.57
C PRO A 272 -21.94 0.94 5.96
N ALA A 273 -21.30 1.43 7.02
CA ALA A 273 -21.86 1.43 8.38
C ALA A 273 -22.81 2.60 8.68
N GLY A 274 -22.92 3.59 7.79
CA GLY A 274 -23.71 4.81 8.02
C GLY A 274 -23.06 5.83 8.96
N LEU A 275 -21.77 5.67 9.29
CA LEU A 275 -21.05 6.47 10.31
C LEU A 275 -20.48 7.80 9.79
N THR A 276 -20.44 8.01 8.47
CA THR A 276 -19.93 9.26 7.85
C THR A 276 -20.95 10.38 7.76
N VAL A 277 -22.22 10.10 8.06
CA VAL A 277 -23.33 11.07 8.03
C VAL A 277 -24.09 11.05 9.36
N SER A 278 -24.90 12.08 9.63
CA SER A 278 -25.74 12.11 10.84
C SER A 278 -26.92 11.13 10.70
N GLY A 279 -26.69 9.87 11.07
CA GLY A 279 -27.68 8.80 11.06
C GLY A 279 -27.11 7.47 11.57
N THR A 280 -27.91 6.41 11.48
CA THR A 280 -27.50 5.03 11.80
C THR A 280 -27.96 4.03 10.73
N THR A 281 -28.28 4.51 9.53
CA THR A 281 -28.73 3.67 8.40
C THR A 281 -27.51 3.03 7.75
N GLN A 282 -27.42 1.70 7.82
CA GLN A 282 -26.35 0.96 7.15
C GLN A 282 -26.63 0.78 5.66
N TYR A 283 -25.57 0.73 4.86
CA TYR A 283 -25.61 0.49 3.42
C TYR A 283 -24.69 -0.70 3.04
N PRO A 284 -25.03 -1.96 3.38
CA PRO A 284 -24.16 -3.11 3.11
C PRO A 284 -23.85 -3.35 1.63
N THR A 285 -24.67 -2.80 0.72
CA THR A 285 -24.44 -2.81 -0.73
C THR A 285 -23.31 -1.88 -1.20
N LYS A 286 -22.86 -0.95 -0.35
CA LYS A 286 -21.72 -0.06 -0.60
C LYS A 286 -20.37 -0.69 -0.23
N LEU A 287 -20.34 -1.90 0.34
CA LEU A 287 -19.08 -2.58 0.71
C LEU A 287 -18.19 -2.83 -0.51
N GLU A 288 -16.88 -2.60 -0.35
CA GLU A 288 -15.88 -2.79 -1.41
C GLU A 288 -15.84 -4.22 -1.97
N SER A 289 -16.11 -5.24 -1.15
CA SER A 289 -16.08 -6.66 -1.53
C SER A 289 -17.37 -7.36 -1.09
N VAL A 290 -18.48 -6.94 -1.72
CA VAL A 290 -19.87 -7.31 -1.35
C VAL A 290 -20.31 -8.70 -1.81
N TYR A 291 -19.65 -9.30 -2.81
CA TYR A 291 -19.97 -10.66 -3.29
C TYR A 291 -19.09 -11.71 -2.60
N SER A 292 -17.77 -11.47 -2.50
CA SER A 292 -16.86 -12.37 -1.77
C SER A 292 -17.03 -12.29 -0.24
N ASN A 293 -17.59 -11.19 0.26
CA ASN A 293 -17.72 -10.82 1.68
C ASN A 293 -16.37 -10.60 2.40
N THR A 294 -15.27 -10.42 1.67
CA THR A 294 -13.89 -10.40 2.20
C THR A 294 -13.40 -9.06 2.75
N ALA A 295 -14.30 -8.12 3.01
CA ALA A 295 -13.93 -6.75 3.40
C ALA A 295 -13.03 -6.67 4.66
N TYR A 296 -13.11 -7.62 5.60
CA TYR A 296 -12.16 -7.67 6.71
C TYR A 296 -10.75 -8.12 6.27
N GLN A 297 -10.65 -9.07 5.33
CA GLN A 297 -9.39 -9.50 4.74
C GLN A 297 -8.77 -8.38 3.88
N ASP A 298 -9.57 -7.58 3.17
CA ASP A 298 -9.11 -6.40 2.45
C ASP A 298 -8.53 -5.33 3.43
N LEU A 299 -9.25 -5.01 4.52
CA LEU A 299 -8.78 -4.08 5.57
C LEU A 299 -7.52 -4.58 6.30
N LEU A 300 -7.45 -5.89 6.63
CA LEU A 300 -6.25 -6.52 7.18
C LEU A 300 -5.06 -6.39 6.20
N SER A 301 -5.30 -6.62 4.92
CA SER A 301 -4.26 -6.55 3.88
C SER A 301 -3.77 -5.12 3.65
N SER A 302 -4.63 -4.11 3.82
CA SER A 302 -4.21 -2.70 3.81
C SER A 302 -3.31 -2.37 4.99
N LEU A 303 -3.62 -2.86 6.20
CA LEU A 303 -2.78 -2.68 7.39
C LEU A 303 -1.45 -3.43 7.27
N GLU A 304 -1.43 -4.63 6.68
CA GLU A 304 -0.18 -5.31 6.33
C GLU A 304 0.65 -4.50 5.31
N GLY A 305 0.00 -3.74 4.41
CA GLY A 305 0.66 -2.76 3.55
C GLY A 305 1.32 -1.63 4.34
N LEU A 306 0.60 -1.05 5.31
CA LEU A 306 1.17 -0.07 6.25
C LEU A 306 2.36 -0.66 7.02
N GLU A 307 2.28 -1.91 7.49
CA GLU A 307 3.36 -2.59 8.21
C GLU A 307 4.64 -2.73 7.36
N LEU A 308 4.53 -3.01 6.05
CA LEU A 308 5.69 -3.11 5.15
C LEU A 308 6.54 -1.82 5.14
N VAL A 309 5.88 -0.65 5.23
CA VAL A 309 6.54 0.66 5.24
C VAL A 309 6.91 1.10 6.66
N TYR A 310 6.03 0.82 7.64
CA TYR A 310 6.23 1.23 9.01
C TYR A 310 7.38 0.48 9.66
N PHE A 311 7.43 -0.85 9.50
CA PHE A 311 8.51 -1.67 10.07
C PHE A 311 9.70 -1.84 9.12
N GLY A 312 9.47 -1.86 7.80
CA GLY A 312 10.45 -2.31 6.81
C GLY A 312 10.46 -3.83 6.64
N ASN A 313 11.41 -4.37 5.88
CA ASN A 313 11.46 -5.80 5.61
C ASN A 313 11.86 -6.61 6.88
N PRO A 314 11.11 -7.66 7.27
CA PRO A 314 11.45 -8.47 8.44
C PRO A 314 12.85 -9.10 8.34
N GLY A 315 13.68 -8.85 9.36
CA GLY A 315 15.06 -9.37 9.45
C GLY A 315 16.13 -8.46 8.83
N ASP A 316 15.74 -7.43 8.08
CA ASP A 316 16.65 -6.39 7.61
C ASP A 316 17.06 -5.48 8.78
N ARG A 317 18.37 -5.39 9.03
CA ARG A 317 18.96 -4.61 10.13
C ARG A 317 19.39 -3.20 9.72
N GLU A 318 19.39 -2.92 8.42
CA GLU A 318 19.75 -1.61 7.86
C GLU A 318 18.51 -0.88 7.28
N ALA A 319 17.33 -1.47 7.50
CA ALA A 319 16.03 -0.98 7.09
C ALA A 319 15.79 0.48 7.48
N LYS A 320 15.71 1.35 6.47
CA LYS A 320 15.35 2.76 6.61
C LYS A 320 13.82 2.87 6.60
N SER A 321 13.16 2.31 7.60
CA SER A 321 11.70 2.28 7.71
C SER A 321 11.14 3.56 8.34
N LEU A 322 9.82 3.77 8.24
CA LEU A 322 9.20 4.93 8.88
C LEU A 322 9.34 4.85 10.41
N SER A 323 9.26 3.66 11.02
CA SER A 323 9.53 3.47 12.43
C SER A 323 10.94 3.91 12.84
N TYR A 324 11.96 3.71 12.01
CA TYR A 324 13.32 4.18 12.31
C TYR A 324 13.37 5.72 12.44
N LEU A 325 12.73 6.45 11.51
CA LEU A 325 12.62 7.91 11.59
C LEU A 325 11.80 8.38 12.80
N VAL A 326 10.64 7.75 13.02
CA VAL A 326 9.73 8.11 14.12
C VAL A 326 10.38 7.81 15.47
N GLN A 327 11.08 6.69 15.63
CA GLN A 327 11.76 6.32 16.87
C GLN A 327 12.93 7.25 17.19
N PHE A 328 13.68 7.71 16.17
CA PHE A 328 14.78 8.65 16.33
C PHE A 328 14.29 10.03 16.83
N GLN A 329 13.18 10.53 16.28
CA GLN A 329 12.59 11.81 16.67
C GLN A 329 11.78 11.73 17.98
N ASN A 330 11.00 10.66 18.16
CA ASN A 330 10.09 10.47 19.28
C ASN A 330 9.73 8.98 19.48
N SER A 331 10.54 8.28 20.28
CA SER A 331 10.35 6.86 20.61
C SER A 331 9.03 6.52 21.32
N ALA A 332 8.41 7.48 22.02
CA ALA A 332 7.10 7.30 22.63
C ALA A 332 5.96 7.35 21.58
N LEU A 333 6.07 8.24 20.59
CA LEU A 333 5.16 8.26 19.43
C LEU A 333 5.26 6.95 18.64
N ASP A 334 6.47 6.47 18.35
CA ASP A 334 6.69 5.18 17.68
C ASP A 334 6.02 4.02 18.42
N ALA A 335 6.25 3.90 19.74
CA ALA A 335 5.62 2.86 20.56
C ALA A 335 4.08 2.90 20.52
N ARG A 336 3.48 4.11 20.52
CA ARG A 336 2.02 4.28 20.39
C ARG A 336 1.51 3.87 19.01
N VAL A 337 2.19 4.25 17.92
CA VAL A 337 1.78 3.87 16.56
C VAL A 337 1.85 2.35 16.40
N LYS A 338 2.95 1.72 16.84
CA LYS A 338 3.10 0.25 16.86
C LYS A 338 1.95 -0.44 17.61
N THR A 339 1.57 0.10 18.76
CA THR A 339 0.45 -0.42 19.57
C THR A 339 -0.90 -0.25 18.87
N LYS A 340 -1.16 0.88 18.19
CA LYS A 340 -2.40 1.09 17.44
C LYS A 340 -2.53 0.13 16.26
N ILE A 341 -1.46 -0.04 15.46
CA ILE A 341 -1.42 -0.97 14.33
C ILE A 341 -1.66 -2.40 14.82
N SER A 342 -0.93 -2.87 15.83
CA SER A 342 -1.07 -4.25 16.32
C SER A 342 -2.43 -4.54 16.96
N THR A 343 -3.01 -3.58 17.68
CA THR A 343 -4.35 -3.70 18.28
C THR A 343 -5.41 -3.86 17.19
N LEU A 344 -5.44 -2.96 16.21
CA LEU A 344 -6.44 -3.00 15.12
C LEU A 344 -6.28 -4.25 14.24
N LYS A 345 -5.03 -4.62 13.91
CA LYS A 345 -4.73 -5.85 13.19
C LYS A 345 -5.25 -7.10 13.92
N SER A 346 -5.04 -7.18 15.23
CA SER A 346 -5.53 -8.30 16.06
C SER A 346 -7.06 -8.34 16.14
N LEU A 347 -7.71 -7.17 16.20
CA LEU A 347 -9.18 -7.08 16.21
C LEU A 347 -9.80 -7.54 14.90
N ILE A 348 -9.24 -7.15 13.75
CA ILE A 348 -9.69 -7.59 12.42
C ILE A 348 -9.41 -9.09 12.23
N GLN A 349 -8.22 -9.56 12.59
CA GLN A 349 -7.87 -10.99 12.54
C GLN A 349 -8.85 -11.82 13.38
N GLY A 350 -9.20 -11.37 14.59
CA GLY A 350 -10.19 -12.04 15.44
C GLY A 350 -11.61 -12.12 14.86
N ARG A 351 -11.99 -11.23 13.93
CA ARG A 351 -13.25 -11.37 13.16
C ARG A 351 -13.10 -12.42 12.05
N ILE A 352 -11.98 -12.41 11.35
CA ILE A 352 -11.67 -13.38 10.28
C ILE A 352 -11.60 -14.81 10.84
N ASP A 353 -10.91 -15.01 11.96
CA ASP A 353 -10.78 -16.31 12.63
C ASP A 353 -12.13 -16.83 13.14
N ALA A 354 -13.01 -15.93 13.59
CA ALA A 354 -14.39 -16.23 13.95
C ALA A 354 -15.33 -16.44 12.73
N SER A 355 -14.80 -16.40 11.51
CA SER A 355 -15.56 -16.44 10.24
C SER A 355 -16.65 -15.35 10.13
N ALA A 356 -16.49 -14.24 10.85
CA ALA A 356 -17.38 -13.10 10.78
C ALA A 356 -17.05 -12.23 9.55
N THR A 357 -18.09 -11.62 8.96
CA THR A 357 -17.95 -10.72 7.82
C THR A 357 -18.28 -9.30 8.25
N LEU A 358 -17.70 -8.27 7.62
CA LEU A 358 -18.11 -6.90 7.91
C LEU A 358 -19.61 -6.73 7.60
N LYS A 359 -20.10 -7.33 6.50
CA LYS A 359 -21.51 -7.34 6.06
C LYS A 359 -22.49 -7.83 7.12
N SER A 360 -22.16 -8.90 7.85
CA SER A 360 -22.95 -9.36 9.00
C SER A 360 -22.83 -8.40 10.18
N ASP A 361 -21.63 -7.92 10.47
CA ASP A 361 -21.33 -7.10 11.64
C ASP A 361 -21.96 -5.70 11.55
N LEU A 362 -22.18 -5.15 10.35
CA LEU A 362 -22.96 -3.93 10.15
C LEU A 362 -24.38 -4.03 10.74
N VAL A 363 -24.96 -5.23 10.73
CA VAL A 363 -26.33 -5.50 11.22
C VAL A 363 -26.32 -6.00 12.66
N THR A 364 -25.45 -6.95 13.00
CA THR A 364 -25.49 -7.67 14.28
C THR A 364 -24.52 -7.14 15.33
N ASN A 365 -23.53 -6.33 14.95
CA ASN A 365 -22.41 -5.94 15.80
C ASN A 365 -21.90 -4.51 15.51
N LEU A 366 -22.79 -3.59 15.13
CA LEU A 366 -22.44 -2.24 14.68
C LEU A 366 -21.62 -1.45 15.71
N SER A 367 -21.83 -1.70 17.01
CA SER A 367 -21.04 -1.09 18.09
C SER A 367 -19.55 -1.44 17.98
N PHE A 368 -19.21 -2.71 17.70
CA PHE A 368 -17.82 -3.14 17.49
C PHE A 368 -17.25 -2.53 16.20
N VAL A 369 -18.04 -2.48 15.12
CA VAL A 369 -17.61 -1.83 13.87
C VAL A 369 -17.27 -0.35 14.13
N ASN A 370 -18.04 0.34 14.96
CA ASN A 370 -17.79 1.73 15.31
C ASN A 370 -16.57 1.92 16.25
N THR A 371 -16.50 1.22 17.39
CA THR A 371 -15.45 1.45 18.40
C THR A 371 -14.13 0.76 18.06
N GLU A 372 -14.17 -0.47 17.55
CA GLU A 372 -12.99 -1.31 17.37
C GLU A 372 -12.39 -1.26 15.97
N ILE A 373 -13.16 -0.87 14.95
CA ILE A 373 -12.68 -0.79 13.56
C ILE A 373 -12.61 0.68 13.11
N TYR A 374 -13.76 1.34 12.94
CA TYR A 374 -13.88 2.70 12.41
C TYR A 374 -13.07 3.72 13.24
N SER A 375 -13.29 3.73 14.56
CA SER A 375 -12.59 4.66 15.46
C SER A 375 -11.08 4.39 15.54
N ARG A 376 -10.62 3.15 15.35
CA ARG A 376 -9.19 2.81 15.36
C ARG A 376 -8.48 3.18 14.06
N PHE A 377 -9.14 3.01 12.91
CA PHE A 377 -8.65 3.61 11.65
C PHE A 377 -8.59 5.14 11.76
N ARG A 378 -9.57 5.77 12.42
CA ARG A 378 -9.53 7.22 12.71
C ARG A 378 -8.37 7.64 13.60
N GLU A 379 -8.04 6.85 14.64
CA GLU A 379 -6.85 7.10 15.46
C GLU A 379 -5.55 6.99 14.66
N LEU A 380 -5.45 6.04 13.72
CA LEU A 380 -4.31 5.92 12.80
C LEU A 380 -4.24 7.14 11.85
N ARG A 381 -5.35 7.48 11.19
CA ARG A 381 -5.41 8.65 10.30
C ARG A 381 -4.97 9.93 11.01
N ILE A 382 -5.47 10.17 12.23
CA ILE A 382 -5.12 11.37 13.01
C ILE A 382 -3.64 11.36 13.43
N ILE A 383 -3.10 10.24 13.93
CA ILE A 383 -1.71 10.22 14.41
C ILE A 383 -0.71 10.40 13.26
N PHE A 384 -1.02 9.88 12.06
CA PHE A 384 -0.25 10.18 10.86
C PHE A 384 -0.40 11.65 10.42
N ALA A 385 -1.63 12.15 10.29
CA ALA A 385 -1.90 13.50 9.79
C ALA A 385 -1.43 14.65 10.70
N THR A 386 -1.23 14.40 12.00
CA THR A 386 -0.85 15.44 12.97
C THR A 386 0.55 15.23 13.58
N GLU A 387 0.79 14.08 14.21
CA GLU A 387 2.04 13.86 14.95
C GLU A 387 3.19 13.41 14.05
N ILE A 388 2.95 12.46 13.13
CA ILE A 388 3.99 11.94 12.23
C ILE A 388 4.36 12.99 11.16
N ILE A 389 3.37 13.67 10.59
CA ILE A 389 3.62 14.84 9.72
C ILE A 389 4.50 15.87 10.46
N GLY A 390 4.13 16.24 11.69
CA GLY A 390 4.88 17.20 12.49
C GLY A 390 6.34 16.81 12.76
N ILE A 391 6.63 15.59 13.21
CA ILE A 391 8.00 15.17 13.57
C ILE A 391 8.92 14.91 12.37
N LEU A 392 8.36 14.65 11.18
CA LEU A 392 9.12 14.59 9.92
C LEU A 392 9.36 16.00 9.33
N GLY A 393 8.77 17.04 9.93
CA GLY A 393 8.68 18.38 9.33
C GLY A 393 7.83 18.41 8.06
N ALA A 394 7.03 17.35 7.80
CA ALA A 394 6.19 17.26 6.63
C ALA A 394 5.03 18.28 6.69
N ASN A 395 4.43 18.57 5.55
CA ASN A 395 3.23 19.40 5.45
C ASN A 395 2.00 18.53 5.24
N ALA A 396 0.87 18.88 5.86
CA ALA A 396 -0.43 18.44 5.38
C ALA A 396 -0.73 19.14 4.04
N LEU A 397 -1.08 18.37 3.02
CA LEU A 397 -1.60 18.89 1.75
C LEU A 397 -3.12 19.07 1.85
N PRO A 398 -3.74 19.98 1.06
CA PRO A 398 -5.19 20.07 0.98
C PRO A 398 -5.78 18.71 0.59
N SER A 399 -6.88 18.28 1.23
CA SER A 399 -7.50 17.01 0.85
C SER A 399 -8.22 17.17 -0.49
N ASN A 400 -8.25 16.11 -1.29
CA ASN A 400 -9.08 16.06 -2.51
C ASN A 400 -10.56 15.80 -2.20
N SER A 401 -10.98 15.98 -0.95
CA SER A 401 -12.36 15.86 -0.45
C SER A 401 -12.94 17.17 0.10
N ASP A 402 -12.15 18.25 0.17
CA ASP A 402 -12.60 19.55 0.71
C ASP A 402 -13.30 20.46 -0.33
N GLY A 403 -13.50 19.98 -1.56
CA GLY A 403 -14.49 20.53 -2.51
C GLY A 403 -14.06 20.64 -3.97
N ASP A 404 -14.71 19.84 -4.83
CA ASP A 404 -15.17 20.16 -6.19
C ASP A 404 -16.35 19.21 -6.52
#